data_AF-W2YR26-F1
#
_entry.id   AF-W2YR26-F1
#
_cell.length_a   1.000
_cell.length_b   1.000
_cell.length_c   1.000
_cell.angle_alpha   90.00
_cell.angle_beta   90.00
_cell.angle_gamma   90.00
#
_symmetry.space_group_name_H-M   'P 1'
#
loop_
_entity.id
_entity.type
_entity.pdbx_description
1 polymer ?
#
loop_
_entity_poly.entity_id
_entity_poly.type
_entity_poly.pdbx_seq_one_letter_code
_entity_poly.pdbx_strand_id
1 'polypeptide(L)' 'MLEPAIESPREPHLSEEMKLYADSKLSEDSTIFPLVLFALICEKVNDGAFRGPAPTQEQ' A
#
# COMPACT_ATOMS: atom_id res chain seq x y z
N MET A 1 19.29 -14.62 -15.14
CA MET A 1 18.07 -13.88 -15.50
C MET A 1 18.17 -12.55 -14.80
N LEU A 2 18.26 -11.43 -15.53
CA LEU A 2 18.18 -10.10 -14.92
C LEU A 2 16.73 -9.90 -14.52
N GLU A 3 16.46 -9.76 -13.22
CA GLU A 3 15.17 -9.28 -12.75
C GLU A 3 14.93 -7.90 -13.40
N PRO A 4 13.79 -7.68 -14.06
CA PRO A 4 13.50 -6.37 -14.63
C PRO A 4 13.58 -5.34 -13.50
N ALA A 5 14.35 -4.28 -13.72
CA ALA A 5 14.43 -3.18 -12.77
C ALA A 5 13.02 -2.61 -12.62
N ILE A 6 12.36 -2.95 -11.51
CA ILE A 6 11.05 -2.39 -11.18
C ILE A 6 11.32 -0.90 -10.97
N GLU A 7 10.94 -0.07 -11.95
CA GLU A 7 11.00 1.38 -11.78
C GLU A 7 10.18 1.73 -10.55
N SER A 8 10.84 2.30 -9.53
CA SER A 8 10.12 2.87 -8.41
C SER A 8 9.17 3.93 -8.95
N PRO A 9 7.89 3.94 -8.53
CA PRO A 9 6.96 4.99 -8.91
C PRO A 9 7.60 6.35 -8.63
N ARG A 10 7.63 7.23 -9.65
CA ARG A 10 8.18 8.58 -9.50
C ARG A 10 7.47 9.37 -8.40
N GLU A 11 6.20 9.07 -8.18
CA GLU A 11 5.39 9.60 -7.09
C GLU A 11 4.68 8.44 -6.37
N PRO A 12 5.23 7.95 -5.26
CA PRO A 12 4.58 6.89 -4.50
C PRO A 12 3.34 7.46 -3.82
N HIS A 13 2.16 7.08 -4.30
CA HIS A 13 0.90 7.42 -3.68
C HIS A 13 0.28 6.18 -3.03
N LEU A 14 -0.10 6.31 -1.76
CA LEU A 14 -0.97 5.34 -1.12
C LEU A 14 -2.35 5.40 -1.78
N SER A 15 -2.94 4.24 -2.06
CA SER A 15 -4.35 4.16 -2.46
C SER A 15 -5.24 4.67 -1.31
N GLU A 16 -6.48 5.04 -1.63
CA GLU A 16 -7.45 5.44 -0.59
C GLU A 16 -7.67 4.32 0.43
N GLU A 17 -7.71 3.06 -0.02
CA GLU A 17 -7.87 1.91 0.88
C GLU A 17 -6.68 1.74 1.83
N MET A 18 -5.45 1.97 1.36
CA MET A 18 -4.25 1.95 2.21
C MET A 18 -4.28 3.06 3.27
N LYS A 19 -4.75 4.26 2.89
CA LYS A 19 -4.90 5.39 3.82
C LYS A 19 -5.96 5.09 4.88
N LEU A 20 -7.13 4.64 4.47
CA LEU A 20 -8.22 4.28 5.39
C LEU A 20 -7.81 3.15 6.34
N TYR A 21 -7.08 2.15 5.85
CA TYR A 21 -6.55 1.09 6.69
C TYR A 21 -5.55 1.61 7.74
N ALA A 22 -4.65 2.50 7.32
CA ALA A 22 -3.69 3.13 8.24
C ALA A 22 -4.39 3.95 9.32
N ASP A 23 -5.36 4.78 8.93
CA ASP A 23 -6.15 5.59 9.86
C ASP A 23 -6.93 4.71 10.86
N SER A 24 -7.52 3.62 10.39
CA SER A 24 -8.21 2.64 11.25
C SER A 24 -7.26 2.02 12.28
N LYS A 25 -6.06 1.60 11.86
CA LYS A 25 -5.07 0.99 12.75
C LYS A 25 -4.53 1.97 13.79
N LEU A 26 -4.26 3.21 13.39
CA LEU A 26 -3.82 4.27 14.29
C LEU A 26 -4.92 4.73 15.25
N SER A 27 -6.18 4.63 14.84
CA SER A 27 -7.33 4.89 15.71
C SER A 27 -7.56 3.79 16.74
N GLU A 28 -7.28 2.53 16.38
CA GLU A 28 -7.31 1.37 17.29
C GLU A 28 -6.15 1.40 18.29
N ASP A 29 -4.94 1.68 17.80
CA ASP A 29 -3.71 1.75 18.59
C ASP A 29 -2.79 2.87 18.06
N SER A 30 -2.79 4.00 18.78
CA SER A 30 -1.97 5.16 18.44
C SER A 30 -0.48 4.99 18.80
N THR A 31 -0.12 3.90 19.49
CA THR A 31 1.27 3.58 19.86
C THR A 31 1.97 2.67 18.85
N ILE A 32 1.25 2.21 17.81
CA ILE A 32 1.80 1.35 16.78
C ILE A 32 3.05 1.99 16.15
N PHE A 33 4.14 1.23 16.15
CA PHE A 33 5.38 1.71 15.59
C PHE A 33 5.28 1.82 14.06
N PRO A 34 5.80 2.89 13.41
CA PRO A 34 5.62 3.11 11.98
C PRO A 34 6.06 1.93 11.10
N LEU A 35 7.12 1.22 11.49
CA LEU A 35 7.59 0.03 10.75
C LEU A 35 6.61 -1.14 10.83
N VAL A 36 5.90 -1.28 11.97
CA VAL A 36 4.87 -2.31 12.14
C VAL A 36 3.66 -1.96 11.27
N LEU A 37 3.24 -0.71 11.26
CA LEU A 37 2.16 -0.24 10.39
C LEU A 37 2.48 -0.48 8.91
N PHE A 38 3.72 -0.18 8.49
CA PHE A 38 4.20 -0.47 7.14
C PHE A 38 4.12 -1.98 6.80
N ALA A 39 4.59 -2.84 7.71
CA ALA A 39 4.54 -4.29 7.49
C ALA A 39 3.11 -4.82 7.32
N LEU A 40 2.16 -4.32 8.11
CA LEU A 40 0.73 -4.67 7.99
C LEU A 40 0.15 -4.25 6.63
N ILE A 41 0.51 -3.06 6.16
CA ILE A 41 0.09 -2.57 4.84
C ILE A 41 0.68 -3.47 3.73
N CYS A 42 1.96 -3.85 3.82
CA CYS A 42 2.59 -4.76 2.88
C CYS A 42 1.91 -6.13 2.84
N GLU A 43 1.53 -6.69 3.99
CA GLU A 43 0.76 -7.94 4.08
C GLU A 43 -0.54 -7.84 3.29
N LYS A 44 -1.30 -6.75 3.48
CA LYS A 44 -2.55 -6.50 2.73
C LYS A 44 -2.36 -6.31 1.24
N VAL A 45 -1.26 -5.69 0.81
CA VAL A 45 -0.90 -5.60 -0.62
C VAL A 45 -0.63 -7.00 -1.19
N ASN A 46 0.16 -7.82 -0.49
CA ASN A 46 0.50 -9.17 -0.94
C ASN A 46 -0.72 -10.10 -1.02
N ASP A 47 -1.68 -9.90 -0.12
CA ASP A 47 -2.97 -10.63 -0.13
C ASP A 47 -3.92 -10.15 -1.24
N GLY A 48 -3.57 -9.10 -1.98
CA GLY A 48 -4.46 -8.47 -2.96
C GLY A 48 -5.70 -7.82 -2.31
N ALA A 49 -5.62 -7.49 -1.01
CA ALA A 49 -6.74 -6.92 -0.26
C ALA A 49 -7.01 -5.46 -0.64
N PHE A 50 -5.99 -4.74 -1.14
CA PHE A 50 -6.16 -3.42 -1.71
C PHE A 50 -6.34 -3.52 -3.23
N ARG A 51 -7.46 -3.03 -3.72
CA ARG A 51 -7.64 -2.77 -5.15
C ARG A 51 -6.71 -1.63 -5.52
N GLY A 52 -5.74 -1.94 -6.38
CA GLY A 52 -4.97 -0.91 -7.06
C GLY A 52 -5.89 0.06 -7.82
N PRO A 53 -5.35 1.19 -8.32
CA PRO A 53 -6.12 2.09 -9.17
C PRO A 53 -6.79 1.31 -10.30
N ALA A 54 -8.03 1.70 -10.65
CA ALA A 54 -8.73 1.11 -11.78
C ALA A 54 -7.80 1.18 -13.01
N PRO A 55 -7.68 0.10 -13.81
CA PRO A 55 -6.88 0.16 -15.01
C PRO A 55 -7.40 1.33 -15.85
N THR A 56 -6.53 2.31 -16.10
CA THR A 56 -6.85 3.41 -17.01
C THR A 56 -7.17 2.76 -18.35
N GLN A 57 -8.42 2.85 -18.79
CA GLN A 57 -8.79 2.47 -20.16
C GLN A 57 -8.19 3.50 -21.11
N GLU A 58 -6.89 3.41 -21.37
CA GLU A 58 -6.29 4.04 -22.53
C GLU A 58 -6.47 3.06 -23.69
N GLN A 59 -7.56 3.23 -24.42
CA GLN A 59 -7.77 2.71 -25.77
C GLN A 59 -7.24 3.70 -26.80
#